data_AF-F5LIU8-F1
#
_entry.id   AF-F5LIU8-F1
#
_cell.length_a   1.000
_cell.length_b   1.000
_cell.length_c   1.000
_cell.angle_alpha   90.00
_cell.angle_beta   90.00
_cell.angle_gamma   90.00
#
_symmetry.space_group_name_H-M   'P 1'
#
loop_
_entity.id
_entity.type
_entity.pdbx_description
1 polymer ?
#
loop_
_entity_poly.entity_id
_entity_poly.type
_entity_poly.pdbx_seq_one_letter_code
_entity_poly.pdbx_strand_id
1 'polypeptide(L)'
;MVNGVIISVGSHPSGYVVSPVSLDDSVGLCYTKESKYPVSQVNMKELDSCNFVKLDILGLDNIEIINETCRLAGIERLVPDNMNVNDEAVWESMKDSGLGIFQWESESAHRYYKELFKQETIKKIREVNPEISLIELFSMGNGAIRPSGSSYRESLAAGIFKDHGHKELNNSLNNTHGYLISQEQIMNFLVDFCGYSMAESDTVRRGLSKKEGTEQYIPLIRDRFVSNMRKKFAEDEEHSKAIIEPFLQVILDAQYYGFSDNHSNPYSHIGYGNGYLRHYYSLEFLTVMLNIADNLDKVGKIAEYANSIGVNIEPIMFRKSVSEYMMAKEENAIYKGIRSIKYLNEQIANELYELKDNTYETFCDLLVDIFEKTSCDSRQLQILIKLGFFKEFGGNKELFNIYVEFIGGKDAYKKI
;
A
#
# COMPACT_ATOMS: atom_id res chain seq x y z
N MET A 1 -12.91 34.35 3.93
CA MET A 1 -12.46 33.40 2.89
C MET A 1 -13.65 33.09 2.01
N VAL A 2 -13.51 33.25 0.69
CA VAL A 2 -14.56 32.87 -0.28
C VAL A 2 -14.39 31.38 -0.57
N ASN A 3 -15.43 30.58 -0.31
CA ASN A 3 -15.39 29.14 -0.56
C ASN A 3 -15.65 28.86 -2.04
N GLY A 4 -14.93 27.90 -2.63
CA GLY A 4 -15.12 27.45 -4.02
C GLY A 4 -14.39 28.24 -5.12
N VAL A 5 -13.54 29.22 -4.77
CA VAL A 5 -12.72 29.94 -5.76
C VAL A 5 -11.46 29.13 -6.07
N ILE A 6 -11.22 28.87 -7.36
CA ILE A 6 -10.00 28.21 -7.84
C ILE A 6 -8.83 29.20 -7.75
N ILE A 7 -7.80 28.86 -6.97
CA ILE A 7 -6.63 29.73 -6.71
C ILE A 7 -5.33 29.18 -7.32
N SER A 8 -5.33 27.95 -7.81
CA SER A 8 -4.16 27.31 -8.43
C SER A 8 -4.58 26.18 -9.38
N VAL A 9 -3.67 25.83 -10.29
CA VAL A 9 -3.76 24.67 -11.18
C VAL A 9 -2.64 23.72 -10.84
N GLY A 10 -2.95 22.43 -10.66
CA GLY A 10 -1.98 21.38 -10.40
C GLY A 10 -2.20 20.19 -11.34
N SER A 11 -1.20 19.31 -11.45
CA SER A 11 -1.29 18.07 -12.22
C SER A 11 -1.99 16.97 -11.41
N HIS A 12 -2.86 16.18 -12.06
CA HIS A 12 -3.40 14.96 -11.44
C HIS A 12 -2.28 13.92 -11.32
N PRO A 13 -2.09 13.27 -10.15
CA PRO A 13 -0.94 12.40 -9.91
C PRO A 13 -0.86 11.17 -10.82
N SER A 14 -2.00 10.71 -11.36
CA SER A 14 -2.08 9.52 -12.22
C SER A 14 -2.72 9.76 -13.58
N GLY A 15 -3.24 10.96 -13.85
CA GLY A 15 -4.17 11.17 -14.96
C GLY A 15 -3.46 11.55 -16.25
N TYR A 16 -3.57 10.72 -17.28
CA TYR A 16 -3.04 10.97 -18.61
C TYR A 16 -4.18 11.03 -19.63
N VAL A 17 -4.06 11.95 -20.58
CA VAL A 17 -5.00 12.07 -21.69
C VAL A 17 -4.31 11.60 -22.95
N VAL A 18 -4.97 10.71 -23.68
CA VAL A 18 -4.49 10.19 -24.96
C VAL A 18 -5.49 10.63 -26.03
N SER A 19 -4.97 11.18 -27.12
CA SER A 19 -5.79 11.69 -28.21
C SER A 19 -5.12 11.35 -29.55
N PRO A 20 -5.90 10.93 -30.57
CA PRO A 20 -5.40 10.78 -31.93
C PRO A 20 -5.18 12.15 -32.63
N VAL A 21 -5.70 13.23 -32.04
CA VAL A 21 -5.55 14.62 -32.53
C VAL A 21 -4.71 15.44 -31.55
N SER A 22 -4.11 16.53 -32.05
CA SER A 22 -3.31 17.47 -31.26
C SER A 22 -4.05 17.95 -30.01
N LEU A 23 -3.46 17.72 -28.83
CA LEU A 23 -4.02 18.17 -27.55
C LEU A 23 -3.91 19.69 -27.39
N ASP A 24 -2.83 20.28 -27.92
CA ASP A 24 -2.63 21.74 -27.90
C ASP A 24 -3.77 22.48 -28.60
N ASP A 25 -4.22 21.95 -29.75
CA ASP A 25 -5.28 22.58 -30.56
C ASP A 25 -6.69 22.30 -30.03
N SER A 26 -6.88 21.22 -29.25
CA SER A 26 -8.21 20.75 -28.86
C SER A 26 -8.61 21.12 -27.43
N VAL A 27 -7.68 21.02 -26.48
CA VAL A 27 -7.98 21.25 -25.05
C VAL A 27 -7.16 22.38 -24.45
N GLY A 28 -6.09 22.80 -25.13
CA GLY A 28 -5.12 23.76 -24.62
C GLY A 28 -4.30 23.17 -23.47
N LEU A 29 -3.00 23.42 -23.51
CA LEU A 29 -2.06 22.92 -22.50
C LEU A 29 -1.41 24.06 -21.71
N CYS A 30 -0.95 23.78 -20.50
CA CYS A 30 -0.11 24.69 -19.72
C CYS A 30 0.97 23.93 -18.95
N TYR A 31 2.04 24.61 -18.55
CA TYR A 31 3.08 24.04 -17.70
C TYR A 31 2.85 24.47 -16.25
N THR A 32 3.00 23.53 -15.33
CA THR A 32 3.04 23.81 -13.88
C THR A 32 4.47 23.68 -13.36
N LYS A 33 4.73 24.16 -12.14
CA LYS A 33 6.05 23.99 -11.51
C LYS A 33 6.31 22.54 -11.11
N GLU A 34 5.26 21.78 -10.77
CA GLU A 34 5.41 20.42 -10.28
C GLU A 34 5.49 19.37 -11.39
N SER A 35 5.02 19.67 -12.61
CA SER A 35 4.96 18.70 -13.71
C SER A 35 6.06 18.94 -14.74
N LYS A 36 6.82 17.88 -15.05
CA LYS A 36 7.76 17.87 -16.18
C LYS A 36 7.02 17.94 -17.53
N TYR A 37 5.79 17.46 -17.59
CA TYR A 37 4.97 17.39 -18.81
C TYR A 37 3.89 18.48 -18.81
N PRO A 38 3.47 18.98 -19.98
CA PRO A 38 2.34 19.89 -20.06
C PRO A 38 1.06 19.23 -19.54
N VAL A 39 0.21 20.02 -18.87
CA VAL A 39 -1.07 19.58 -18.31
C VAL A 39 -2.23 20.19 -19.09
N SER A 40 -3.35 19.47 -19.18
CA SER A 40 -4.59 19.97 -19.80
C SER A 40 -5.15 21.16 -19.01
N GLN A 41 -5.60 22.20 -19.73
CA GLN A 41 -6.36 23.31 -19.12
C GLN A 41 -7.81 22.93 -18.81
N VAL A 42 -8.31 21.87 -19.45
CA VAL A 42 -9.64 21.31 -19.20
C VAL A 42 -9.53 20.21 -18.14
N ASN A 43 -10.43 20.25 -17.16
CA ASN A 43 -10.40 19.26 -16.08
C ASN A 43 -10.93 17.89 -16.55
N MET A 44 -10.66 16.85 -15.74
CA MET A 44 -10.95 15.45 -16.04
C MET A 44 -12.40 15.18 -16.47
N LYS A 45 -13.41 15.76 -15.82
CA LYS A 45 -14.82 15.43 -16.09
C LYS A 45 -15.26 15.95 -17.45
N GLU A 46 -14.78 17.13 -17.82
CA GLU A 46 -15.09 17.80 -19.08
C GLU A 46 -14.37 17.08 -20.23
N LEU A 47 -13.12 16.65 -20.02
CA LEU A 47 -12.41 15.78 -20.97
C LEU A 47 -13.15 14.47 -21.22
N ASP A 48 -13.61 13.81 -20.16
CA ASP A 48 -14.39 12.57 -20.25
C ASP A 48 -15.72 12.81 -21.00
N SER A 49 -16.41 13.94 -20.72
CA SER A 49 -17.63 14.32 -21.44
C SER A 49 -17.40 14.63 -22.92
N CYS A 50 -16.19 15.01 -23.30
CA CYS A 50 -15.77 15.22 -24.68
C CYS A 50 -15.26 13.94 -25.36
N ASN A 51 -15.37 12.78 -24.70
CA ASN A 51 -14.91 11.47 -25.18
C ASN A 51 -13.40 11.37 -25.43
N PHE A 52 -12.58 12.14 -24.70
CA PHE A 52 -11.14 11.90 -24.69
C PHE A 52 -10.80 10.61 -23.95
N VAL A 53 -9.82 9.85 -24.46
CA VAL A 53 -9.34 8.66 -23.76
C VAL A 53 -8.50 9.10 -22.57
N LYS A 54 -8.91 8.68 -21.37
CA LYS A 54 -8.16 8.88 -20.13
C LYS A 54 -7.52 7.57 -19.69
N LEU A 55 -6.22 7.63 -19.35
CA LEU A 55 -5.51 6.54 -18.69
C LEU A 55 -5.11 6.99 -17.29
N ASP A 56 -5.41 6.17 -16.29
CA ASP A 56 -4.88 6.35 -14.94
C ASP A 56 -3.63 5.47 -14.78
N ILE A 57 -2.45 6.09 -14.84
CA ILE A 57 -1.16 5.44 -14.60
C ILE A 57 -0.73 5.80 -13.19
N LEU A 58 -1.02 4.91 -12.24
CA LEU A 58 -0.74 5.12 -10.83
C LEU A 58 0.60 4.48 -10.44
N GLY A 59 1.47 5.27 -9.81
CA GLY A 59 2.62 4.73 -9.07
C GLY A 59 2.13 4.13 -7.76
N LEU A 60 2.47 2.86 -7.49
CA LEU A 60 2.10 2.17 -6.26
C LEU A 60 3.34 1.59 -5.59
N ASP A 61 3.69 2.15 -4.42
CA ASP A 61 4.86 1.74 -3.62
C ASP A 61 4.91 0.22 -3.40
N ASN A 62 3.77 -0.44 -3.20
CA ASN A 62 3.73 -1.87 -2.95
C ASN A 62 4.18 -2.72 -4.15
N ILE A 63 4.01 -2.22 -5.39
CA ILE A 63 4.55 -2.86 -6.59
C ILE A 63 6.07 -2.66 -6.65
N GLU A 64 6.56 -1.48 -6.31
CA GLU A 64 7.99 -1.20 -6.21
C GLU A 64 8.64 -2.08 -5.13
N ILE A 65 8.00 -2.23 -3.97
CA ILE A 65 8.44 -3.14 -2.91
C ILE A 65 8.60 -4.56 -3.45
N ILE A 66 7.61 -5.09 -4.19
CA ILE A 66 7.70 -6.43 -4.78
C ILE A 66 8.88 -6.50 -5.75
N ASN A 67 8.97 -5.55 -6.69
CA ASN A 67 9.99 -5.56 -7.73
C ASN A 67 11.40 -5.51 -7.15
N GLU A 68 11.67 -4.54 -6.27
CA GLU A 68 12.99 -4.32 -5.70
C GLU A 68 13.37 -5.42 -4.71
N THR A 69 12.42 -5.94 -3.93
CA THR A 69 12.71 -7.06 -3.03
C THR A 69 13.07 -8.31 -3.82
N CYS A 70 12.34 -8.65 -4.88
CA CYS A 70 12.67 -9.78 -5.76
C CYS A 70 14.06 -9.59 -6.40
N ARG A 71 14.36 -8.37 -6.85
CA ARG A 71 15.66 -8.01 -7.42
C ARG A 71 16.80 -8.21 -6.41
N LEU A 72 16.65 -7.73 -5.18
CA LEU A 72 17.65 -7.89 -4.11
C LEU A 72 17.80 -9.35 -3.66
N ALA A 73 16.70 -10.10 -3.67
CA ALA A 73 16.68 -11.53 -3.34
C ALA A 73 17.28 -12.40 -4.46
N GLY A 74 17.35 -11.88 -5.68
CA GLY A 74 17.83 -12.64 -6.85
C GLY A 74 16.82 -13.69 -7.33
N ILE A 75 15.53 -13.42 -7.15
CA ILE A 75 14.43 -14.32 -7.57
C ILE A 75 13.63 -13.70 -8.72
N GLU A 76 12.85 -14.53 -9.41
CA GLU A 76 11.88 -14.04 -10.38
C GLU A 76 10.84 -13.13 -9.70
N ARG A 77 10.41 -12.09 -10.40
CA ARG A 77 9.35 -11.19 -9.93
C ARG A 77 8.10 -12.02 -9.61
N LEU A 78 7.58 -11.83 -8.40
CA LEU A 78 6.32 -12.46 -8.01
C LEU A 78 5.14 -11.91 -8.81
N VAL A 79 4.36 -12.84 -9.36
CA VAL A 79 3.10 -12.64 -10.06
C VAL A 79 2.10 -13.69 -9.56
N PRO A 80 0.79 -13.50 -9.77
CA PRO A 80 -0.19 -14.52 -9.40
C PRO A 80 0.16 -15.92 -9.93
N ASP A 81 0.73 -16.01 -11.13
CA ASP A 81 1.04 -17.28 -11.80
C ASP A 81 2.18 -18.09 -11.16
N ASN A 82 3.11 -17.45 -10.45
CA ASN A 82 4.28 -18.10 -9.84
C ASN A 82 4.28 -18.03 -8.29
N MET A 83 3.18 -17.57 -7.69
CA MET A 83 3.06 -17.38 -6.25
C MET A 83 2.17 -18.45 -5.62
N ASN A 84 2.72 -19.22 -4.68
CA ASN A 84 1.95 -20.24 -3.95
C ASN A 84 1.07 -19.59 -2.87
N VAL A 85 -0.17 -19.25 -3.21
CA VAL A 85 -1.12 -18.63 -2.26
C VAL A 85 -1.66 -19.55 -1.17
N ASN A 86 -1.28 -20.84 -1.19
CA ASN A 86 -1.68 -21.82 -0.17
C ASN A 86 -0.62 -22.01 0.93
N ASP A 87 0.43 -21.19 0.96
CA ASP A 87 1.46 -21.27 1.99
C ASP A 87 0.96 -20.77 3.34
N GLU A 88 0.66 -21.71 4.25
CA GLU A 88 0.15 -21.43 5.59
C GLU A 88 1.12 -20.61 6.45
N ALA A 89 2.44 -20.78 6.27
CA ALA A 89 3.43 -20.06 7.06
C ALA A 89 3.39 -18.55 6.76
N VAL A 90 3.15 -18.19 5.49
CA VAL A 90 2.98 -16.80 5.07
C VAL A 90 1.71 -16.21 5.70
N TRP A 91 0.58 -16.90 5.63
CA TRP A 91 -0.68 -16.44 6.24
C TRP A 91 -0.57 -16.26 7.75
N GLU A 92 0.10 -17.19 8.44
CA GLU A 92 0.34 -17.07 9.89
C GLU A 92 1.25 -15.88 10.20
N SER A 93 2.34 -15.69 9.46
CA SER A 93 3.27 -14.57 9.68
C SER A 93 2.64 -13.18 9.52
N MET A 94 1.57 -13.06 8.72
CA MET A 94 0.83 -11.81 8.58
C MET A 94 0.02 -11.44 9.83
N LYS A 95 -0.24 -12.38 10.73
CA LYS A 95 -0.94 -12.10 12.00
C LYS A 95 -0.06 -11.35 12.99
N ASP A 96 1.26 -11.52 12.92
CA ASP A 96 2.21 -10.90 13.84
C ASP A 96 2.25 -9.37 13.66
N SER A 97 2.20 -8.90 12.41
CA SER A 97 2.23 -7.47 12.09
C SER A 97 1.58 -7.18 10.74
N GLY A 98 0.87 -6.05 10.63
CA GLY A 98 0.33 -5.55 9.36
C GLY A 98 1.35 -4.78 8.52
N LEU A 99 2.55 -4.50 9.05
CA LEU A 99 3.56 -3.65 8.41
C LEU A 99 3.92 -4.13 6.99
N GLY A 100 3.75 -3.26 5.99
CA GLY A 100 4.06 -3.57 4.60
C GLY A 100 3.11 -4.58 3.95
N ILE A 101 2.01 -4.98 4.60
CA ILE A 101 0.99 -5.83 4.00
C ILE A 101 -0.04 -4.91 3.35
N PHE A 102 0.00 -4.78 2.02
CA PHE A 102 -0.88 -3.88 1.29
C PHE A 102 -2.34 -4.06 1.67
N GLN A 103 -3.06 -2.96 1.92
CA GLN A 103 -4.44 -2.86 2.46
C GLN A 103 -4.61 -3.17 3.96
N TRP A 104 -3.64 -3.81 4.61
CA TRP A 104 -3.75 -4.31 5.98
C TRP A 104 -2.77 -3.65 6.98
N GLU A 105 -2.08 -2.59 6.56
CA GLU A 105 -1.08 -1.88 7.39
C GLU A 105 -1.68 -1.09 8.56
N SER A 106 -2.92 -0.61 8.44
CA SER A 106 -3.54 0.17 9.50
C SER A 106 -3.88 -0.72 10.69
N GLU A 107 -3.83 -0.16 11.90
CA GLU A 107 -4.11 -0.92 13.13
C GLU A 107 -5.51 -1.55 13.11
N SER A 108 -6.51 -0.82 12.60
CA SER A 108 -7.88 -1.32 12.47
C SER A 108 -7.99 -2.45 11.44
N ALA A 109 -7.32 -2.34 10.30
CA ALA A 109 -7.30 -3.39 9.30
C ALA A 109 -6.55 -4.62 9.81
N HIS A 110 -5.37 -4.46 10.41
CA HIS A 110 -4.61 -5.58 10.97
C HIS A 110 -5.35 -6.30 12.10
N ARG A 111 -6.06 -5.55 12.97
CA ARG A 111 -6.94 -6.16 13.96
C ARG A 111 -8.05 -6.98 13.31
N TYR A 112 -8.67 -6.46 12.26
CA TYR A 112 -9.68 -7.18 11.49
C TYR A 112 -9.12 -8.46 10.85
N TYR A 113 -7.94 -8.36 10.23
CA TYR A 113 -7.24 -9.52 9.66
C TYR A 113 -7.05 -10.63 10.70
N LYS A 114 -6.55 -10.28 11.89
CA LYS A 114 -6.33 -11.24 12.97
C LYS A 114 -7.60 -11.96 13.40
N GLU A 115 -8.74 -11.27 13.47
CA GLU A 115 -10.03 -11.88 13.79
C GLU A 115 -10.54 -12.79 12.67
N LEU A 116 -10.52 -12.29 11.43
CA LEU A 116 -10.99 -13.03 10.26
C LEU A 116 -10.16 -14.30 10.00
N PHE A 117 -8.85 -14.25 10.23
CA PHE A 117 -7.91 -15.35 10.00
C PHE A 117 -7.64 -16.21 11.24
N LYS A 118 -8.44 -16.09 12.32
CA LYS A 118 -8.40 -17.09 13.40
C LYS A 118 -8.77 -18.46 12.84
N GLN A 119 -8.11 -19.52 13.32
CA GLN A 119 -8.40 -20.89 12.89
C GLN A 119 -9.86 -21.27 13.13
N GLU A 120 -10.43 -20.85 14.27
CA GLU A 120 -11.85 -21.05 14.58
C GLU A 120 -12.78 -20.31 13.61
N THR A 121 -12.43 -19.07 13.22
CA THR A 121 -13.19 -18.28 12.24
C THR A 121 -13.14 -18.94 10.86
N ILE A 122 -11.94 -19.30 10.39
CA ILE A 122 -11.75 -19.96 9.09
C ILE A 122 -12.54 -21.27 9.05
N LYS A 123 -12.53 -22.06 10.13
CA LYS A 123 -13.31 -23.29 10.23
C LYS A 123 -14.81 -23.03 10.05
N LYS A 124 -15.38 -22.06 10.77
CA LYS A 124 -16.80 -21.68 10.63
C LYS A 124 -17.16 -21.23 9.22
N ILE A 125 -16.27 -20.49 8.55
CA ILE A 125 -16.48 -20.07 7.16
C ILE A 125 -16.44 -21.30 6.24
N ARG A 126 -15.50 -22.23 6.44
CA ARG A 126 -15.40 -23.47 5.66
C ARG A 126 -16.53 -24.46 5.90
N GLU A 127 -17.23 -24.40 7.04
CA GLU A 127 -18.46 -25.18 7.27
C GLU A 127 -19.59 -24.77 6.31
N VAL A 128 -19.59 -23.51 5.85
CA VAL A 128 -20.56 -22.94 4.91
C VAL A 128 -20.07 -23.06 3.47
N ASN A 129 -18.80 -22.70 3.22
CA ASN A 129 -18.14 -22.82 1.93
C ASN A 129 -16.82 -23.61 2.05
N PRO A 130 -16.84 -24.95 1.92
CA PRO A 130 -15.65 -25.80 2.07
C PRO A 130 -14.50 -25.48 1.10
N GLU A 131 -14.84 -24.94 -0.06
CA GLU A 131 -13.89 -24.68 -1.15
C GLU A 131 -13.24 -23.29 -1.05
N ILE A 132 -13.58 -22.46 -0.05
CA ILE A 132 -13.01 -21.13 0.06
C ILE A 132 -11.49 -21.19 0.30
N SER A 133 -10.75 -20.55 -0.59
CA SER A 133 -9.32 -20.35 -0.45
C SER A 133 -9.01 -19.18 0.50
N LEU A 134 -7.80 -19.17 1.06
CA LEU A 134 -7.38 -18.07 1.95
C LEU A 134 -7.21 -16.75 1.21
N ILE A 135 -6.87 -16.77 -0.09
CA ILE A 135 -6.78 -15.57 -0.91
C ILE A 135 -8.16 -14.98 -1.23
N GLU A 136 -9.18 -15.81 -1.41
CA GLU A 136 -10.57 -15.36 -1.52
C GLU A 136 -11.07 -14.78 -0.20
N LEU A 137 -10.76 -15.42 0.94
CA LEU A 137 -11.04 -14.87 2.26
C LEU A 137 -10.36 -13.51 2.49
N PHE A 138 -9.11 -13.36 2.04
CA PHE A 138 -8.37 -12.10 2.10
C PHE A 138 -9.02 -11.01 1.24
N SER A 139 -9.48 -11.38 0.04
CA SER A 139 -10.24 -10.49 -0.85
C SER A 139 -11.58 -10.08 -0.27
N MET A 140 -12.29 -11.02 0.34
CA MET A 140 -13.52 -10.77 1.05
C MET A 140 -13.29 -9.78 2.21
N GLY A 141 -12.22 -10.00 2.99
CA GLY A 141 -11.81 -9.11 4.06
C GLY A 141 -11.47 -7.70 3.57
N ASN A 142 -10.78 -7.58 2.44
CA ASN A 142 -10.45 -6.30 1.80
C ASN A 142 -11.70 -5.47 1.45
N GLY A 143 -12.77 -6.12 0.99
CA GLY A 143 -14.07 -5.48 0.78
C GLY A 143 -14.75 -5.10 2.10
N ALA A 144 -14.73 -5.99 3.10
CA ALA A 144 -15.42 -5.80 4.37
C ALA A 144 -14.82 -4.69 5.27
N ILE A 145 -13.51 -4.44 5.22
CA ILE A 145 -12.87 -3.38 6.01
C ILE A 145 -13.27 -1.96 5.54
N ARG A 146 -13.91 -1.83 4.37
CA ARG A 146 -14.37 -0.54 3.86
C ARG A 146 -15.54 0.03 4.67
N PRO A 147 -15.82 1.34 4.57
CA PRO A 147 -17.01 1.95 5.14
C PRO A 147 -18.32 1.22 4.77
N SER A 148 -18.42 0.66 3.56
CA SER A 148 -19.58 -0.13 3.12
C SER A 148 -19.81 -1.42 3.92
N GLY A 149 -18.77 -1.92 4.59
CA GLY A 149 -18.87 -3.10 5.44
C GLY A 149 -19.29 -2.81 6.88
N SER A 150 -19.60 -1.55 7.22
CA SER A 150 -19.76 -1.14 8.62
C SER A 150 -20.86 -1.89 9.39
N SER A 151 -21.95 -2.27 8.72
CA SER A 151 -23.08 -2.99 9.30
C SER A 151 -22.85 -4.49 9.52
N TYR A 152 -21.83 -5.10 8.89
CA TYR A 152 -21.63 -6.56 8.96
C TYR A 152 -20.22 -7.04 9.26
N ARG A 153 -19.18 -6.21 9.06
CA ARG A 153 -17.78 -6.65 9.07
C ARG A 153 -17.39 -7.42 10.33
N GLU A 154 -17.85 -6.98 11.50
CA GLU A 154 -17.52 -7.63 12.77
C GLU A 154 -18.14 -9.04 12.88
N SER A 155 -19.36 -9.22 12.35
CA SER A 155 -20.00 -10.54 12.31
C SER A 155 -19.27 -11.48 11.34
N LEU A 156 -18.86 -10.95 10.19
CA LEU A 156 -18.04 -11.70 9.23
C LEU A 156 -16.68 -12.10 9.82
N ALA A 157 -15.99 -11.19 10.50
CA ALA A 157 -14.72 -11.48 11.17
C ALA A 157 -14.85 -12.47 12.33
N ALA A 158 -16.04 -12.60 12.92
CA ALA A 158 -16.35 -13.63 13.91
C ALA A 158 -16.78 -14.98 13.28
N GLY A 159 -16.86 -15.06 11.94
CA GLY A 159 -17.30 -16.24 11.21
C GLY A 159 -18.79 -16.53 11.37
N ILE A 160 -19.60 -15.53 11.71
CA ILE A 160 -21.05 -15.68 11.87
C ILE A 160 -21.68 -15.74 10.48
N PHE A 161 -22.31 -16.87 10.15
CA PHE A 161 -23.04 -17.00 8.90
C PHE A 161 -24.33 -16.18 8.96
N LYS A 162 -24.59 -15.37 7.93
CA LYS A 162 -25.85 -14.64 7.82
C LYS A 162 -26.88 -15.48 7.07
N ASP A 163 -27.66 -16.23 7.84
CA ASP A 163 -28.87 -16.90 7.33
C ASP A 163 -29.98 -15.86 7.11
N HIS A 164 -30.51 -15.82 5.88
CA HIS A 164 -31.59 -14.91 5.48
C HIS A 164 -32.97 -15.56 5.51
N GLY A 165 -33.11 -16.79 6.00
CA GLY A 165 -34.39 -17.51 6.02
C GLY A 165 -34.91 -17.89 4.63
N HIS A 166 -34.11 -17.70 3.57
CA HIS A 166 -34.48 -18.01 2.19
C HIS A 166 -33.35 -18.76 1.48
N LYS A 167 -33.65 -19.99 1.04
CA LYS A 167 -32.66 -20.94 0.51
C LYS A 167 -31.88 -20.39 -0.69
N GLU A 168 -32.57 -19.85 -1.71
CA GLU A 168 -31.88 -19.35 -2.92
C GLU A 168 -31.01 -18.13 -2.62
N LEU A 169 -31.41 -17.33 -1.63
CA LEU A 169 -30.64 -16.16 -1.21
C LEU A 169 -29.36 -16.58 -0.48
N ASN A 170 -29.47 -17.53 0.45
CA ASN A 170 -28.32 -18.14 1.12
C ASN A 170 -27.37 -18.81 0.12
N ASN A 171 -27.90 -19.54 -0.87
CA ASN A 171 -27.09 -20.14 -1.93
C ASN A 171 -26.33 -19.09 -2.75
N SER A 172 -26.99 -18.00 -3.13
CA SER A 172 -26.38 -16.93 -3.94
C SER A 172 -25.26 -16.19 -3.21
N LEU A 173 -25.30 -16.14 -1.88
CA LEU A 173 -24.33 -15.44 -1.02
C LEU A 173 -23.40 -16.39 -0.27
N ASN A 174 -23.39 -17.68 -0.62
CA ASN A 174 -22.59 -18.70 0.07
C ASN A 174 -21.10 -18.35 0.06
N ASN A 175 -20.61 -17.87 -1.08
CA ASN A 175 -19.20 -17.51 -1.27
C ASN A 175 -18.74 -16.33 -0.41
N THR A 176 -19.68 -15.55 0.14
CA THR A 176 -19.40 -14.40 1.02
C THR A 176 -20.05 -14.54 2.39
N HIS A 177 -20.25 -15.78 2.85
CA HIS A 177 -20.76 -16.11 4.17
C HIS A 177 -22.12 -15.45 4.49
N GLY A 178 -22.93 -15.20 3.45
CA GLY A 178 -24.23 -14.56 3.54
C GLY A 178 -24.20 -13.02 3.44
N TYR A 179 -23.08 -12.37 3.13
CA TYR A 179 -23.00 -10.91 3.10
C TYR A 179 -22.87 -10.34 1.67
N LEU A 180 -23.48 -9.18 1.42
CA LEU A 180 -23.22 -8.38 0.22
C LEU A 180 -21.99 -7.51 0.45
N ILE A 181 -20.89 -7.89 -0.20
CA ILE A 181 -19.58 -7.26 0.04
C ILE A 181 -19.18 -6.38 -1.13
N SER A 182 -19.36 -6.88 -2.36
CA SER A 182 -18.94 -6.18 -3.57
C SER A 182 -20.08 -5.46 -4.30
N GLN A 183 -19.68 -4.51 -5.15
CA GLN A 183 -20.59 -3.83 -6.06
C GLN A 183 -21.30 -4.82 -7.00
N GLU A 184 -20.55 -5.79 -7.53
CA GLU A 184 -21.05 -6.83 -8.42
C GLU A 184 -22.09 -7.71 -7.70
N GLN A 185 -21.87 -8.02 -6.43
CA GLN A 185 -22.85 -8.76 -5.63
C GLN A 185 -24.14 -7.98 -5.38
N ILE A 186 -24.04 -6.67 -5.09
CA ILE A 186 -25.22 -5.80 -4.97
C ILE A 186 -25.99 -5.79 -6.31
N MET A 187 -25.29 -5.66 -7.43
CA MET A 187 -25.92 -5.69 -8.75
C MET A 187 -26.64 -7.02 -9.03
N ASN A 188 -26.00 -8.15 -8.74
CA ASN A 188 -26.61 -9.48 -8.89
C ASN A 188 -27.81 -9.65 -7.98
N PHE A 189 -27.74 -9.18 -6.73
CA PHE A 189 -28.88 -9.20 -5.81
C PHE A 189 -30.08 -8.41 -6.36
N LEU A 190 -29.85 -7.21 -6.90
CA LEU A 190 -30.90 -6.41 -7.53
C LEU A 190 -31.52 -7.12 -8.74
N VAL A 191 -30.73 -7.83 -9.53
CA VAL A 191 -31.23 -8.57 -10.69
C VAL A 191 -32.04 -9.79 -10.26
N ASP A 192 -31.46 -10.64 -9.43
CA ASP A 192 -32.02 -11.95 -9.11
C ASP A 192 -33.22 -11.88 -8.17
N PHE A 193 -33.19 -10.94 -7.22
CA PHE A 193 -34.16 -10.84 -6.13
C PHE A 193 -35.03 -9.58 -6.20
N CYS A 194 -34.60 -8.51 -6.89
CA CYS A 194 -35.44 -7.32 -7.11
C CYS A 194 -35.95 -7.19 -8.56
N GLY A 195 -35.62 -8.12 -9.47
CA GLY A 195 -36.12 -8.10 -10.84
C GLY A 195 -35.67 -6.88 -11.64
N TYR A 196 -34.48 -6.34 -11.35
CA TYR A 196 -33.81 -5.35 -12.19
C TYR A 196 -33.17 -6.05 -13.40
N SER A 197 -33.01 -5.32 -14.50
CA SER A 197 -32.02 -5.68 -15.52
C SER A 197 -30.61 -5.30 -15.06
N MET A 198 -29.59 -5.89 -15.67
CA MET A 198 -28.18 -5.56 -15.39
C MET A 198 -27.86 -4.07 -15.65
N ALA A 199 -28.51 -3.46 -16.66
CA ALA A 199 -28.33 -2.04 -16.96
C ALA A 199 -29.01 -1.12 -15.92
N GLU A 200 -30.18 -1.51 -15.42
CA GLU A 200 -30.83 -0.79 -14.32
C GLU A 200 -30.01 -0.92 -13.02
N SER A 201 -29.48 -2.11 -12.71
CA SER A 201 -28.71 -2.34 -11.48
C SER A 201 -27.40 -1.52 -11.46
N ASP A 202 -26.70 -1.40 -12.59
CA ASP A 202 -25.53 -0.52 -12.70
C ASP A 202 -25.90 0.97 -12.57
N THR A 203 -27.09 1.36 -13.05
CA THR A 203 -27.60 2.73 -12.86
C THR A 203 -27.84 3.04 -11.38
N VAL A 204 -28.45 2.10 -10.64
CA VAL A 204 -28.61 2.20 -9.17
C VAL A 204 -27.24 2.28 -8.49
N ARG A 205 -26.30 1.39 -8.83
CA ARG A 205 -24.94 1.38 -8.28
C ARG A 205 -24.22 2.72 -8.48
N ARG A 206 -24.28 3.30 -9.68
CA ARG A 206 -23.71 4.63 -9.98
C ARG A 206 -24.38 5.73 -9.18
N GLY A 207 -25.71 5.71 -9.08
CA GLY A 207 -26.47 6.68 -8.29
C GLY A 207 -26.08 6.65 -6.81
N LEU A 208 -26.07 5.46 -6.21
CA LEU A 208 -25.63 5.27 -4.82
C LEU A 208 -24.20 5.78 -4.58
N SER A 209 -23.28 5.48 -5.49
CA SER A 209 -21.87 5.94 -5.39
C SER A 209 -21.73 7.46 -5.43
N LYS A 210 -22.65 8.15 -6.12
CA LYS A 210 -22.72 9.62 -6.18
C LYS A 210 -23.58 10.23 -5.07
N LYS A 211 -24.23 9.40 -4.24
CA LYS A 211 -25.27 9.79 -3.28
C LYS A 211 -26.44 10.53 -3.95
N GLU A 212 -26.69 10.22 -5.22
CA GLU A 212 -27.75 10.80 -6.03
C GLU A 212 -28.90 9.80 -6.12
N GLY A 213 -30.12 10.22 -5.79
CA GLY A 213 -31.32 9.38 -5.93
C GLY A 213 -31.49 8.29 -4.86
N THR A 214 -30.63 8.23 -3.83
CA THR A 214 -30.72 7.24 -2.74
C THR A 214 -32.10 7.20 -2.09
N GLU A 215 -32.70 8.37 -1.84
CA GLU A 215 -34.05 8.50 -1.26
C GLU A 215 -35.15 7.85 -2.13
N GLN A 216 -34.91 7.73 -3.44
CA GLN A 216 -35.83 7.09 -4.38
C GLN A 216 -35.51 5.61 -4.60
N TYR A 217 -34.21 5.27 -4.67
CA TYR A 217 -33.77 3.89 -4.90
C TYR A 217 -34.12 2.97 -3.74
N ILE A 218 -33.92 3.38 -2.49
CA ILE A 218 -34.15 2.49 -1.33
C ILE A 218 -35.62 2.02 -1.23
N PRO A 219 -36.64 2.90 -1.30
CA PRO A 219 -38.03 2.46 -1.34
C PRO A 219 -38.34 1.57 -2.56
N LEU A 220 -37.84 1.94 -3.74
CA LEU A 220 -38.09 1.17 -4.96
C LEU A 220 -37.47 -0.23 -4.92
N ILE A 221 -36.27 -0.37 -4.34
CA ILE A 221 -35.61 -1.66 -4.12
C ILE A 221 -36.47 -2.52 -3.20
N ARG A 222 -36.97 -1.96 -2.09
CA ARG A 222 -37.87 -2.67 -1.16
C ARG A 222 -39.12 -3.20 -1.89
N ASP A 223 -39.81 -2.33 -2.62
CA ASP A 223 -41.05 -2.70 -3.30
C ASP A 223 -40.83 -3.73 -4.40
N ARG A 224 -39.76 -3.56 -5.19
CA ARG A 224 -39.38 -4.51 -6.24
C ARG A 224 -38.94 -5.86 -5.65
N PHE A 225 -38.18 -5.87 -4.56
CA PHE A 225 -37.82 -7.10 -3.85
C PHE A 225 -39.06 -7.85 -3.40
N VAL A 226 -39.96 -7.21 -2.64
CA VAL A 226 -41.18 -7.86 -2.13
C VAL A 226 -42.05 -8.37 -3.29
N SER A 227 -42.22 -7.58 -4.35
CA SER A 227 -42.99 -8.01 -5.53
C SER A 227 -42.37 -9.21 -6.22
N ASN A 228 -41.06 -9.21 -6.39
CA ASN A 228 -40.34 -10.28 -7.09
C ASN A 228 -40.24 -11.55 -6.23
N MET A 229 -40.05 -11.43 -4.90
CA MET A 229 -40.07 -12.56 -3.96
C MET A 229 -41.40 -13.32 -4.00
N ARG A 230 -42.51 -12.59 -3.98
CA ARG A 230 -43.85 -13.17 -4.13
C ARG A 230 -44.08 -13.84 -5.48
N LYS A 231 -43.62 -13.23 -6.57
CA LYS A 231 -43.87 -13.71 -7.94
C LYS A 231 -42.97 -14.87 -8.35
N LYS A 232 -41.67 -14.79 -8.05
CA LYS A 232 -40.64 -15.72 -8.52
C LYS A 232 -40.40 -16.86 -7.54
N PHE A 233 -40.48 -16.59 -6.23
CA PHE A 233 -40.14 -17.55 -5.19
C PHE A 233 -41.34 -17.98 -4.33
N ALA A 234 -42.54 -17.46 -4.61
CA ALA A 234 -43.78 -17.73 -3.87
C ALA A 234 -43.66 -17.45 -2.35
N GLU A 235 -42.81 -16.49 -1.99
CA GLU A 235 -42.54 -16.12 -0.60
C GLU A 235 -43.67 -15.25 -0.03
N ASP A 236 -43.87 -15.32 1.29
CA ASP A 236 -44.84 -14.47 1.99
C ASP A 236 -44.41 -12.99 1.99
N GLU A 237 -45.39 -12.07 2.00
CA GLU A 237 -45.11 -10.64 1.96
C GLU A 237 -44.45 -10.13 3.24
N GLU A 238 -44.91 -10.55 4.42
CA GLU A 238 -44.33 -10.15 5.70
C GLU A 238 -42.93 -10.74 5.85
N HIS A 239 -42.75 -12.00 5.45
CA HIS A 239 -41.43 -12.62 5.44
C HIS A 239 -40.47 -11.88 4.49
N SER A 240 -40.90 -11.57 3.26
CA SER A 240 -40.11 -10.79 2.30
C SER A 240 -39.71 -9.41 2.85
N LYS A 241 -40.62 -8.74 3.56
CA LYS A 241 -40.33 -7.45 4.23
C LYS A 241 -39.30 -7.61 5.35
N ALA A 242 -39.34 -8.70 6.12
CA ALA A 242 -38.34 -8.97 7.15
C ALA A 242 -36.95 -9.25 6.56
N ILE A 243 -36.89 -10.00 5.44
CA ILE A 243 -35.63 -10.38 4.78
C ILE A 243 -34.89 -9.15 4.23
N ILE A 244 -35.59 -8.21 3.61
CA ILE A 244 -34.96 -7.11 2.85
C ILE A 244 -34.30 -6.03 3.73
N GLU A 245 -34.78 -5.81 4.96
CA GLU A 245 -34.33 -4.67 5.79
C GLU A 245 -32.80 -4.65 6.05
N PRO A 246 -32.15 -5.77 6.45
CA PRO A 246 -30.69 -5.80 6.57
C PRO A 246 -29.95 -5.47 5.27
N PHE A 247 -30.48 -5.90 4.11
CA PHE A 247 -29.85 -5.61 2.82
C PHE A 247 -29.99 -4.14 2.42
N LEU A 248 -31.10 -3.49 2.75
CA LEU A 248 -31.25 -2.04 2.51
C LEU A 248 -30.19 -1.25 3.28
N GLN A 249 -29.88 -1.65 4.51
CA GLN A 249 -28.78 -1.03 5.26
C GLN A 249 -27.43 -1.25 4.56
N VAL A 250 -27.14 -2.46 4.08
CA VAL A 250 -25.87 -2.72 3.35
C VAL A 250 -25.80 -1.92 2.04
N ILE A 251 -26.89 -1.84 1.28
CA ILE A 251 -26.98 -1.04 0.05
C ILE A 251 -26.81 0.45 0.36
N LEU A 252 -27.35 0.91 1.49
CA LEU A 252 -27.17 2.28 1.96
C LEU A 252 -25.71 2.53 2.35
N ASP A 253 -25.06 1.59 3.05
CA ASP A 253 -23.65 1.70 3.45
C ASP A 253 -22.73 1.73 2.23
N ALA A 254 -23.10 1.04 1.15
CA ALA A 254 -22.35 1.02 -0.11
C ALA A 254 -22.17 2.41 -0.76
N GLN A 255 -23.00 3.41 -0.39
CA GLN A 255 -22.84 4.80 -0.85
C GLN A 255 -21.55 5.46 -0.32
N TYR A 256 -20.99 4.97 0.79
CA TYR A 256 -19.83 5.57 1.42
C TYR A 256 -18.52 5.12 0.78
N TYR A 257 -18.44 3.85 0.35
CA TYR A 257 -17.36 3.30 -0.47
C TYR A 257 -17.60 1.80 -0.78
N GLY A 258 -18.44 1.47 -1.77
CA GLY A 258 -18.58 0.09 -2.23
C GLY A 258 -17.32 -0.39 -2.96
N PHE A 259 -16.82 -1.59 -2.65
CA PHE A 259 -15.63 -2.15 -3.27
C PHE A 259 -15.98 -3.09 -4.43
N SER A 260 -15.15 -3.17 -5.47
CA SER A 260 -15.38 -4.07 -6.62
C SER A 260 -14.50 -5.31 -6.50
N ASP A 261 -15.03 -6.47 -6.86
CA ASP A 261 -14.27 -7.72 -6.86
C ASP A 261 -13.09 -7.68 -7.84
N ASN A 262 -13.27 -7.00 -8.97
CA ASN A 262 -12.23 -6.77 -9.97
C ASN A 262 -11.05 -5.92 -9.44
N HIS A 263 -11.27 -5.21 -8.35
CA HIS A 263 -10.23 -4.45 -7.65
C HIS A 263 -9.70 -5.21 -6.43
N SER A 264 -10.58 -5.86 -5.69
CA SER A 264 -10.23 -6.59 -4.47
C SER A 264 -9.32 -7.77 -4.73
N ASN A 265 -9.62 -8.57 -5.77
CA ASN A 265 -8.84 -9.77 -6.07
C ASN A 265 -7.38 -9.44 -6.45
N PRO A 266 -7.08 -8.51 -7.39
CA PRO A 266 -5.68 -8.14 -7.67
C PRO A 266 -4.96 -7.52 -6.48
N TYR A 267 -5.64 -6.68 -5.68
CA TYR A 267 -5.04 -6.03 -4.52
C TYR A 267 -4.68 -7.02 -3.43
N SER A 268 -5.51 -8.05 -3.25
CA SER A 268 -5.23 -9.19 -2.37
C SER A 268 -3.97 -9.94 -2.77
N HIS A 269 -3.73 -10.14 -4.07
CA HIS A 269 -2.50 -10.79 -4.54
C HIS A 269 -1.26 -9.93 -4.30
N ILE A 270 -1.37 -8.60 -4.44
CA ILE A 270 -0.28 -7.68 -4.07
C ILE A 270 0.01 -7.82 -2.57
N GLY A 271 -1.01 -7.70 -1.72
CA GLY A 271 -0.85 -7.80 -0.26
C GLY A 271 -0.27 -9.15 0.19
N TYR A 272 -0.73 -10.25 -0.40
CA TYR A 272 -0.15 -11.57 -0.15
C TYR A 272 1.30 -11.66 -0.64
N GLY A 273 1.62 -11.14 -1.82
CA GLY A 273 3.00 -11.09 -2.34
C GLY A 273 3.94 -10.30 -1.44
N ASN A 274 3.47 -9.18 -0.87
CA ASN A 274 4.23 -8.46 0.15
C ASN A 274 4.44 -9.32 1.40
N GLY A 275 3.40 -10.03 1.87
CA GLY A 275 3.50 -10.96 3.00
C GLY A 275 4.49 -12.09 2.76
N TYR A 276 4.46 -12.70 1.58
CA TYR A 276 5.38 -13.75 1.16
C TYR A 276 6.83 -13.26 1.20
N LEU A 277 7.10 -12.09 0.59
CA LEU A 277 8.44 -11.51 0.56
C LEU A 277 8.91 -11.10 1.96
N ARG A 278 8.02 -10.53 2.78
CA ARG A 278 8.34 -10.20 4.17
C ARG A 278 8.67 -11.44 5.00
N HIS A 279 8.04 -12.57 4.73
CA HIS A 279 8.29 -13.83 5.46
C HIS A 279 9.60 -14.50 5.03
N TYR A 280 9.82 -14.69 3.73
CA TYR A 280 10.96 -15.46 3.21
C TYR A 280 12.21 -14.62 2.89
N TYR A 281 12.05 -13.32 2.67
CA TYR A 281 13.11 -12.39 2.25
C TYR A 281 13.06 -11.12 3.11
N SER A 282 12.92 -11.28 4.42
CA SER A 282 12.68 -10.18 5.36
C SER A 282 13.76 -9.10 5.29
N LEU A 283 15.03 -9.49 5.16
CA LEU A 283 16.14 -8.54 5.13
C LEU A 283 16.09 -7.64 3.88
N GLU A 284 15.87 -8.23 2.71
CA GLU A 284 15.64 -7.53 1.45
C GLU A 284 14.41 -6.64 1.54
N PHE A 285 13.28 -7.20 1.99
CA PHE A 285 11.99 -6.51 2.07
C PHE A 285 12.07 -5.27 2.95
N LEU A 286 12.66 -5.40 4.15
CA LEU A 286 12.81 -4.29 5.09
C LEU A 286 13.78 -3.23 4.58
N THR A 287 14.84 -3.63 3.87
CA THR A 287 15.77 -2.69 3.23
C THR A 287 15.05 -1.83 2.21
N VAL A 288 14.24 -2.44 1.34
CA VAL A 288 13.44 -1.73 0.34
C VAL A 288 12.41 -0.82 1.01
N MET A 289 11.71 -1.30 2.02
CA MET A 289 10.74 -0.47 2.75
C MET A 289 11.38 0.75 3.42
N LEU A 290 12.60 0.62 3.96
CA LEU A 290 13.33 1.74 4.55
C LEU A 290 13.71 2.79 3.51
N ASN A 291 14.00 2.38 2.28
CA ASN A 291 14.33 3.28 1.17
C ASN A 291 13.10 4.01 0.60
N ILE A 292 11.93 3.37 0.65
CA ILE A 292 10.66 3.97 0.18
C ILE A 292 9.96 4.76 1.30
N ALA A 293 10.37 4.59 2.57
CA ALA A 293 9.75 5.28 3.69
C ALA A 293 9.82 6.81 3.54
N ASP A 294 8.65 7.44 3.58
CA ASP A 294 8.43 8.86 3.33
C ASP A 294 8.50 9.73 4.60
N ASN A 295 8.43 9.10 5.77
CA ASN A 295 8.45 9.79 7.07
C ASN A 295 9.11 8.96 8.18
N LEU A 296 9.49 9.65 9.27
CA LEU A 296 10.18 9.04 10.41
C LEU A 296 9.31 8.05 11.20
N ASP A 297 7.99 8.24 11.23
CA ASP A 297 7.08 7.32 11.92
C ASP A 297 7.04 5.95 11.24
N LYS A 298 7.03 5.94 9.90
CA LYS A 298 7.13 4.71 9.09
C LYS A 298 8.48 4.02 9.31
N VAL A 299 9.58 4.78 9.31
CA VAL A 299 10.92 4.24 9.63
C VAL A 299 10.94 3.62 11.04
N GLY A 300 10.30 4.27 12.02
CA GLY A 300 10.18 3.74 13.40
C GLY A 300 9.46 2.40 13.45
N LYS A 301 8.29 2.29 12.80
CA LYS A 301 7.53 1.02 12.72
C LYS A 301 8.32 -0.09 12.03
N ILE A 302 9.10 0.25 11.00
CA ILE A 302 9.98 -0.70 10.33
C ILE A 302 11.06 -1.20 11.28
N ALA A 303 11.69 -0.30 12.04
CA ALA A 303 12.71 -0.65 13.02
C ALA A 303 12.17 -1.53 14.16
N GLU A 304 10.97 -1.23 14.67
CA GLU A 304 10.30 -2.04 15.69
C GLU A 304 10.05 -3.47 15.18
N TYR A 305 9.53 -3.61 13.96
CA TYR A 305 9.30 -4.92 13.37
C TYR A 305 10.62 -5.66 13.07
N ALA A 306 11.62 -4.99 12.49
CA ALA A 306 12.94 -5.57 12.23
C ALA A 306 13.56 -6.16 13.51
N ASN A 307 13.53 -5.39 14.61
CA ASN A 307 14.02 -5.84 15.91
C ASN A 307 13.22 -7.05 16.44
N SER A 308 11.91 -7.07 16.24
CA SER A 308 11.05 -8.18 16.69
C SER A 308 11.37 -9.52 16.01
N ILE A 309 11.98 -9.49 14.82
CA ILE A 309 12.41 -10.67 14.07
C ILE A 309 13.94 -10.85 14.05
N GLY A 310 14.68 -10.08 14.86
CA GLY A 310 16.13 -10.20 15.01
C GLY A 310 16.97 -9.61 13.87
N VAL A 311 16.40 -8.73 13.05
CA VAL A 311 17.12 -7.95 12.03
C VAL A 311 17.56 -6.62 12.64
N ASN A 312 18.87 -6.36 12.63
CA ASN A 312 19.42 -5.13 13.21
C ASN A 312 19.37 -3.98 12.21
N ILE A 313 18.83 -2.82 12.60
CA ILE A 313 19.00 -1.58 11.83
C ILE A 313 20.16 -0.81 12.45
N GLU A 314 21.29 -0.83 11.76
CA GLU A 314 22.53 -0.21 12.19
C GLU A 314 22.60 1.27 11.77
N PRO A 315 23.21 2.15 12.59
CA PRO A 315 23.52 3.51 12.18
C PRO A 315 24.51 3.51 10.99
N ILE A 316 24.79 4.70 10.48
CA ILE A 316 25.76 4.84 9.39
C ILE A 316 27.14 4.30 9.82
N MET A 317 27.81 3.55 8.94
CA MET A 317 29.15 3.03 9.20
C MET A 317 30.00 3.04 7.93
N PHE A 318 31.24 3.49 8.07
CA PHE A 318 32.24 3.41 7.02
C PHE A 318 32.41 1.96 6.55
N ARG A 319 32.68 1.80 5.25
CA ARG A 319 32.73 0.52 4.52
C ARG A 319 31.41 -0.24 4.35
N LYS A 320 30.35 0.12 5.09
CA LYS A 320 29.07 -0.59 5.08
C LYS A 320 27.94 0.24 4.47
N SER A 321 27.81 1.49 4.90
CA SER A 321 26.77 2.41 4.42
C SER A 321 27.09 3.00 3.05
N VAL A 322 26.04 3.15 2.24
CA VAL A 322 26.05 3.82 0.93
C VAL A 322 25.04 4.98 0.93
N SER A 323 24.60 5.44 -0.25
CA SER A 323 23.59 6.49 -0.40
C SER A 323 22.28 6.13 0.30
N GLU A 324 21.74 4.96 -0.02
CA GLU A 324 20.49 4.40 0.50
C GLU A 324 20.75 3.35 1.60
N TYR A 325 19.70 2.88 2.28
CA TYR A 325 19.83 1.76 3.22
C TYR A 325 20.35 0.53 2.47
N MET A 326 21.28 -0.17 3.10
CA MET A 326 21.99 -1.30 2.51
C MET A 326 22.02 -2.48 3.46
N MET A 327 21.62 -3.65 2.96
CA MET A 327 21.67 -4.89 3.72
C MET A 327 23.09 -5.48 3.77
N ALA A 328 23.45 -6.04 4.91
CA ALA A 328 24.61 -6.90 5.12
C ALA A 328 24.11 -8.30 5.53
N LYS A 329 23.98 -9.19 4.53
CA LYS A 329 23.40 -10.54 4.72
C LYS A 329 24.12 -11.36 5.79
N GLU A 330 25.45 -11.28 5.82
CA GLU A 330 26.31 -12.01 6.75
C GLU A 330 26.12 -11.58 8.21
N GLU A 331 25.67 -10.34 8.42
CA GLU A 331 25.49 -9.74 9.75
C GLU A 331 24.02 -9.70 10.18
N ASN A 332 23.11 -10.14 9.30
CA ASN A 332 21.67 -9.97 9.44
C ASN A 332 21.28 -8.53 9.84
N ALA A 333 21.89 -7.56 9.15
CA ALA A 333 21.78 -6.14 9.48
C ALA A 333 21.47 -5.28 8.25
N ILE A 334 20.85 -4.12 8.50
CA ILE A 334 20.59 -3.08 7.50
C ILE A 334 21.27 -1.80 7.98
N TYR A 335 22.24 -1.33 7.22
CA TYR A 335 22.96 -0.11 7.49
C TYR A 335 22.21 1.09 6.95
N LYS A 336 22.04 2.13 7.77
CA LYS A 336 21.43 3.39 7.35
C LYS A 336 22.20 4.00 6.19
N GLY A 337 21.46 4.45 5.17
CA GLY A 337 22.00 5.24 4.07
C GLY A 337 22.34 6.66 4.50
N ILE A 338 23.41 7.23 3.95
CA ILE A 338 23.86 8.56 4.37
C ILE A 338 23.14 9.70 3.65
N ARG A 339 22.49 9.45 2.50
CA ARG A 339 21.80 10.48 1.69
C ARG A 339 20.69 11.19 2.47
N SER A 340 20.00 10.49 3.37
CA SER A 340 18.90 11.09 4.15
C SER A 340 19.39 12.07 5.23
N ILE A 341 20.69 12.17 5.47
CA ILE A 341 21.28 13.04 6.50
C ILE A 341 21.46 14.44 5.92
N LYS A 342 21.01 15.44 6.67
CA LYS A 342 21.11 16.85 6.27
C LYS A 342 22.54 17.21 5.87
N TYR A 343 22.69 17.82 4.69
CA TYR A 343 23.95 18.22 4.05
C TYR A 343 24.77 17.10 3.40
N LEU A 344 24.38 15.84 3.52
CA LEU A 344 24.96 14.74 2.73
C LEU A 344 24.15 14.52 1.44
N ASN A 345 24.73 13.80 0.49
CA ASN A 345 24.12 13.47 -0.78
C ASN A 345 24.65 12.12 -1.30
N GLU A 346 24.06 11.66 -2.40
CA GLU A 346 24.42 10.38 -3.04
C GLU A 346 25.86 10.35 -3.55
N GLN A 347 26.35 11.45 -4.15
CA GLN A 347 27.70 11.52 -4.69
C GLN A 347 28.75 11.24 -3.61
N ILE A 348 28.65 11.92 -2.47
CA ILE A 348 29.58 11.74 -1.34
C ILE A 348 29.50 10.32 -0.79
N ALA A 349 28.29 9.74 -0.75
CA ALA A 349 28.12 8.37 -0.29
C ALA A 349 28.87 7.37 -1.15
N ASN A 350 28.78 7.52 -2.47
CA ASN A 350 29.45 6.65 -3.42
C ASN A 350 30.97 6.83 -3.35
N GLU A 351 31.46 8.08 -3.33
CA GLU A 351 32.90 8.39 -3.23
C GLU A 351 33.51 7.84 -1.92
N LEU A 352 32.82 7.96 -0.79
CA LEU A 352 33.30 7.38 0.48
C LEU A 352 33.28 5.84 0.46
N TYR A 353 32.30 5.25 -0.22
CA TYR A 353 32.18 3.80 -0.33
C TYR A 353 33.26 3.20 -1.26
N GLU A 354 33.77 3.94 -2.24
CA GLU A 354 34.92 3.52 -3.06
C GLU A 354 36.19 3.31 -2.23
N LEU A 355 36.31 3.97 -1.08
CA LEU A 355 37.44 3.80 -0.15
C LEU A 355 37.32 2.55 0.74
N LYS A 356 36.22 1.78 0.63
CA LYS A 356 35.88 0.70 1.58
C LYS A 356 36.85 -0.47 1.61
N ASP A 357 37.62 -0.68 0.54
CA ASP A 357 38.55 -1.83 0.42
C ASP A 357 40.00 -1.41 0.70
N ASN A 358 40.25 -0.11 0.89
CA ASN A 358 41.58 0.39 1.21
C ASN A 358 41.97 0.05 2.65
N THR A 359 43.26 -0.21 2.86
CA THR A 359 43.81 -0.44 4.20
C THR A 359 44.32 0.88 4.78
N TYR A 360 43.92 1.19 6.01
CA TYR A 360 44.33 2.39 6.73
C TYR A 360 44.90 1.98 8.08
N GLU A 361 46.13 2.38 8.41
CA GLU A 361 46.73 2.09 9.72
C GLU A 361 46.17 3.05 10.78
N THR A 362 45.86 4.28 10.38
CA THR A 362 45.35 5.33 11.24
C THR A 362 44.17 6.07 10.61
N PHE A 363 43.40 6.78 11.44
CA PHE A 363 42.37 7.68 10.93
C PHE A 363 42.93 8.81 10.06
N CYS A 364 44.18 9.24 10.30
CA CYS A 364 44.83 10.25 9.47
C CYS A 364 45.05 9.76 8.03
N ASP A 365 45.39 8.49 7.83
CA ASP A 365 45.56 7.92 6.48
C ASP A 365 44.25 7.96 5.70
N LEU A 366 43.13 7.62 6.37
CA LEU A 366 41.80 7.76 5.77
C LEU A 366 41.47 9.23 5.48
N LEU A 367 41.78 10.16 6.39
CA LEU A 367 41.54 11.59 6.16
C LEU A 367 42.28 12.09 4.92
N VAL A 368 43.55 11.70 4.70
CA VAL A 368 44.30 12.05 3.49
C VAL A 368 43.53 11.61 2.25
N ASP A 369 43.12 10.35 2.19
CA ASP A 369 42.36 9.80 1.05
C ASP A 369 41.02 10.53 0.85
N ILE A 370 40.28 10.80 1.92
CA ILE A 370 39.01 11.56 1.83
C ILE A 370 39.26 12.93 1.20
N PHE A 371 40.29 13.65 1.64
CA PHE A 371 40.60 14.99 1.14
C PHE A 371 41.16 15.01 -0.29
N GLU A 372 41.82 13.94 -0.74
CA GLU A 372 42.44 13.87 -2.08
C GLU A 372 41.52 13.26 -3.13
N LYS A 373 40.66 12.31 -2.74
CA LYS A 373 39.90 11.46 -3.66
C LYS A 373 38.39 11.72 -3.63
N THR A 374 37.89 12.49 -2.67
CA THR A 374 36.45 12.75 -2.54
C THR A 374 36.13 14.24 -2.52
N SER A 375 34.87 14.56 -2.79
CA SER A 375 34.29 15.89 -2.71
C SER A 375 33.74 16.22 -1.31
N CYS A 376 33.94 15.35 -0.31
CA CYS A 376 33.42 15.53 1.04
C CYS A 376 34.02 16.77 1.70
N ASP A 377 33.18 17.74 2.02
CA ASP A 377 33.61 19.00 2.64
C ASP A 377 33.82 18.87 4.16
N SER A 378 34.41 19.91 4.75
CA SER A 378 34.70 19.96 6.19
C SER A 378 33.45 19.89 7.08
N ARG A 379 32.28 20.33 6.60
CA ARG A 379 31.03 20.28 7.36
C ARG A 379 30.48 18.86 7.37
N GLN A 380 30.46 18.22 6.21
CA GLN A 380 29.99 16.86 6.00
C GLN A 380 30.84 15.86 6.78
N LEU A 381 32.16 16.02 6.72
CA LEU A 381 33.10 15.17 7.45
C LEU A 381 32.91 15.28 8.98
N GLN A 382 32.70 16.50 9.50
CA GLN A 382 32.37 16.70 10.92
C GLN A 382 31.04 16.03 11.32
N ILE A 383 30.04 16.04 10.45
CA ILE A 383 28.75 15.36 10.68
C ILE A 383 28.98 13.85 10.75
N LEU A 384 29.70 13.28 9.77
CA LEU A 384 30.01 11.84 9.72
C LEU A 384 30.76 11.37 10.97
N ILE A 385 31.78 12.11 11.41
CA ILE A 385 32.52 11.82 12.65
C ILE A 385 31.59 11.83 13.86
N LYS A 386 30.76 12.88 14.01
CA LYS A 386 29.85 13.02 15.16
C LYS A 386 28.78 11.94 15.20
N LEU A 387 28.35 11.44 14.04
CA LEU A 387 27.38 10.36 13.90
C LEU A 387 28.01 8.96 14.02
N GLY A 388 29.33 8.87 14.23
CA GLY A 388 30.02 7.60 14.43
C GLY A 388 30.25 6.78 13.16
N PHE A 389 30.21 7.41 11.98
CA PHE A 389 30.48 6.73 10.72
C PHE A 389 31.85 6.03 10.74
N PHE A 390 32.86 6.66 11.32
CA PHE A 390 34.24 6.15 11.37
C PHE A 390 34.56 5.34 12.64
N LYS A 391 33.55 4.68 13.25
CA LYS A 391 33.74 3.99 14.54
C LYS A 391 34.81 2.90 14.55
N GLU A 392 35.20 2.37 13.38
CA GLU A 392 36.30 1.41 13.27
C GLU A 392 37.66 1.99 13.73
N PHE A 393 37.82 3.31 13.72
CA PHE A 393 39.07 3.99 14.09
C PHE A 393 39.10 4.51 15.53
N GLY A 394 37.98 4.49 16.26
CA GLY A 394 37.91 4.98 17.63
C GLY A 394 36.62 5.74 17.96
N GLY A 395 36.59 6.37 19.13
CA GLY A 395 35.42 7.10 19.63
C GLY A 395 35.24 8.47 18.96
N ASN A 396 33.99 8.89 18.73
CA ASN A 396 33.66 10.13 18.00
C ASN A 396 34.40 11.38 18.51
N LYS A 397 34.58 11.52 19.84
CA LYS A 397 35.26 12.66 20.45
C LYS A 397 36.76 12.69 20.11
N GLU A 398 37.41 11.53 20.14
CA GLU A 398 38.82 11.38 19.84
C GLU A 398 39.08 11.62 18.35
N LEU A 399 38.29 10.99 17.48
CA LEU A 399 38.36 11.18 16.03
C LEU A 399 38.12 12.64 15.63
N PHE A 400 37.20 13.33 16.32
CA PHE A 400 36.97 14.76 16.08
C PHE A 400 38.19 15.62 16.44
N ASN A 401 38.88 15.30 17.54
CA ASN A 401 40.11 16.01 17.91
C ASN A 401 41.23 15.75 16.90
N ILE A 402 41.41 14.50 16.48
CA ILE A 402 42.38 14.13 15.43
C ILE A 402 42.09 14.90 14.15
N TYR A 403 40.82 14.98 13.73
CA TYR A 403 40.41 15.76 12.58
C TYR A 403 40.75 17.25 12.72
N VAL A 404 40.50 17.86 13.88
CA VAL A 404 40.82 19.28 14.15
C VAL A 404 42.32 19.55 14.08
N GLU A 405 43.15 18.69 14.67
CA GLU A 405 44.61 18.80 14.57
C GLU A 405 45.11 18.58 13.14
N PHE A 406 44.53 17.61 12.41
CA PHE A 406 44.88 17.32 11.02
C PHE A 406 44.64 18.52 10.10
N ILE A 407 43.47 19.17 10.19
CA ILE A 407 43.19 20.37 9.39
C ILE A 407 44.07 21.56 9.81
N GLY A 408 44.32 21.71 11.12
CA GLY A 408 45.22 22.76 11.64
C GLY A 408 46.66 22.59 11.16
N GLY A 409 47.15 21.36 11.09
CA GLY A 409 48.45 21.01 10.52
C GLY A 409 48.52 21.24 9.01
N LYS A 410 47.46 20.90 8.26
CA LYS A 410 47.40 21.13 6.81
C LYS A 410 47.51 22.61 6.44
N ASP A 411 46.87 23.49 7.22
CA ASP A 411 46.99 24.95 7.04
C ASP A 411 48.37 25.49 7.43
N ALA A 412 49.11 24.79 8.29
CA ALA A 412 50.50 25.12 8.59
C ALA A 412 51.46 24.81 7.41
N TYR A 413 51.18 23.78 6.61
CA TYR A 413 51.99 23.41 5.43
C TYR A 413 51.62 24.15 4.14
N LYS A 414 50.43 24.76 4.05
CA LYS A 414 50.05 25.64 2.92
C LYS A 414 50.75 27.02 2.94
N LYS A 415 51.51 27.32 4.00
CA LYS A 415 52.19 28.62 4.21
C LYS A 415 53.68 28.61 3.82
N ILE A 416 54.13 27.69 2.96
CA ILE A 416 55.49 27.68 2.40
C ILE A 416 55.44 27.88 0.90
#